data_AF-A0A9P7ACP5-F1
#
_entry.id   AF-A0A9P7ACP5-F1
#
_cell.length_a   1.000
_cell.length_b   1.000
_cell.length_c   1.000
_cell.angle_alpha   90.00
_cell.angle_beta   90.00
_cell.angle_gamma   90.00
#
_symmetry.space_group_name_H-M   'P 1'
#
loop_
_entity.id
_entity.type
_entity.pdbx_description
1 polymer ?
#
loop_
_entity_poly.entity_id
_entity_poly.type
_entity_poly.pdbx_seq_one_letter_code
_entity_poly.pdbx_strand_id
1 'polypeptide(L)'
;MTCVRACGWTDQPCGLFVEMNKARVAYHLLHWHGVKSTDTAACKFEDCSRSEAMLSLGRHVESVHYTTSCECPYCGKRWSRSDSLDRHQATCGPLLESKDRAKKGRRKFTLQDPKKLVYGYIVPARNAT
;
A
#
# COMPACT_ATOMS: atom_id res chain seq x y z
N MET A 1 -10.40 1.35 -11.51
CA MET A 1 -10.02 -0.07 -11.43
C MET A 1 -9.52 -0.34 -10.03
N THR A 2 -9.95 -1.42 -9.39
CA THR A 2 -9.53 -1.77 -8.02
C THR A 2 -8.74 -3.07 -8.07
N CYS A 3 -7.59 -3.11 -7.39
CA CYS A 3 -6.79 -4.33 -7.24
C CYS A 3 -7.18 -5.03 -5.93
N VAL A 4 -7.59 -6.29 -6.02
CA VAL A 4 -8.09 -7.08 -4.90
C VAL A 4 -7.30 -8.37 -4.74
N ARG A 5 -7.30 -8.92 -3.53
CA ARG A 5 -6.70 -10.22 -3.21
C ARG A 5 -7.59 -10.99 -2.25
N ALA A 6 -7.60 -12.32 -2.35
CA ALA A 6 -8.33 -13.16 -1.40
C ALA A 6 -7.76 -12.95 0.02
N CYS A 7 -8.65 -12.84 1.01
CA CYS A 7 -8.26 -12.80 2.41
C CYS A 7 -7.63 -14.14 2.83
N GLY A 8 -6.44 -14.09 3.41
CA GLY A 8 -5.70 -15.25 3.92
C GLY A 8 -5.69 -15.34 5.44
N TRP A 9 -6.68 -14.73 6.10
CA TRP A 9 -6.80 -14.74 7.55
C TRP A 9 -7.35 -16.08 8.05
N THR A 10 -6.72 -16.68 9.06
CA THR A 10 -6.84 -18.13 9.35
C THR A 10 -7.93 -18.53 10.34
N ASP A 11 -8.64 -17.58 10.97
CA ASP A 11 -9.65 -17.95 11.98
C ASP A 11 -10.94 -18.57 11.38
N GLN A 12 -11.31 -18.19 10.16
CA GLN A 12 -12.33 -18.84 9.36
C GLN A 12 -12.12 -18.46 7.88
N PRO A 13 -12.30 -19.36 6.90
CA PRO A 13 -12.20 -18.97 5.49
C PRO A 13 -13.36 -18.03 5.15
N CYS A 14 -13.14 -16.72 5.27
CA CYS A 14 -14.15 -15.72 4.93
C CYS A 14 -14.41 -15.69 3.42
N GLY A 15 -13.45 -16.15 2.60
CA GLY A 15 -13.60 -16.30 1.14
C GLY A 15 -13.74 -14.98 0.39
N LEU A 16 -13.56 -13.84 1.07
CA LEU A 16 -13.74 -12.52 0.50
C LEU A 16 -12.48 -12.00 -0.18
N PHE A 17 -12.68 -11.25 -1.25
CA PHE A 17 -11.63 -10.49 -1.92
C PHE A 17 -11.59 -9.08 -1.34
N VAL A 18 -10.42 -8.71 -0.81
CA VAL A 18 -10.20 -7.44 -0.14
C VAL A 18 -9.36 -6.55 -1.03
N GLU A 19 -9.76 -5.29 -1.14
CA GLU A 19 -8.96 -4.28 -1.84
C GLU A 19 -7.61 -4.10 -1.13
N MET A 20 -6.52 -4.07 -1.91
CA MET A 20 -5.15 -4.04 -1.41
C MET A 20 -4.75 -2.63 -0.93
N ASN A 21 -5.44 -2.16 0.11
CA ASN A 21 -5.27 -0.85 0.74
C ASN A 21 -5.47 -0.98 2.27
N LYS A 22 -4.57 -0.40 3.08
CA LYS A 22 -4.64 -0.46 4.55
C LYS A 22 -6.00 -0.14 5.15
N ALA A 23 -6.73 0.84 4.60
CA ALA A 23 -8.01 1.27 5.15
C ALA A 23 -9.11 0.23 4.89
N ARG A 24 -9.09 -0.37 3.70
CA ARG A 24 -10.03 -1.41 3.29
C ARG A 24 -9.74 -2.73 4.01
N VAL A 25 -8.45 -3.01 4.25
CA VAL A 25 -8.03 -4.14 5.08
C VAL A 25 -8.47 -3.95 6.53
N ALA A 26 -8.16 -2.81 7.17
CA ALA A 26 -8.54 -2.57 8.56
C ALA A 26 -10.06 -2.64 8.75
N TYR A 27 -10.83 -2.05 7.82
CA TYR A 27 -12.29 -2.17 7.79
C TYR A 27 -12.75 -3.63 7.68
N HIS A 28 -12.13 -4.41 6.79
CA HIS A 28 -12.44 -5.82 6.63
C HIS A 28 -12.15 -6.63 7.92
N LEU A 29 -11.00 -6.43 8.54
CA LEU A 29 -10.65 -7.12 9.79
C LEU A 29 -11.60 -6.77 10.93
N LEU A 30 -12.06 -5.52 11.00
CA LEU A 30 -13.04 -5.08 11.99
C LEU A 30 -14.39 -5.78 11.83
N HIS A 31 -14.93 -5.80 10.61
CA HIS A 31 -16.31 -6.24 10.38
C HIS A 31 -16.46 -7.75 10.17
N TRP A 32 -15.44 -8.43 9.66
CA TRP A 32 -15.50 -9.87 9.37
C TRP A 32 -14.72 -10.73 10.36
N HIS A 33 -13.65 -10.20 10.96
CA HIS A 33 -12.81 -10.94 11.91
C HIS A 33 -12.91 -10.39 13.34
N GLY A 34 -13.78 -9.39 13.57
CA GLY A 34 -14.10 -8.87 14.90
C GLY A 34 -12.94 -8.16 15.61
N VAL A 35 -11.86 -7.84 14.89
CA VAL A 35 -10.70 -7.16 15.46
C VAL A 35 -11.08 -5.71 15.75
N LYS A 36 -11.04 -5.24 17.01
CA LYS A 36 -11.51 -3.88 17.33
C LYS A 36 -10.43 -2.84 17.08
N SER A 37 -10.84 -1.59 16.85
CA SER A 37 -9.92 -0.47 16.59
C SER A 37 -8.97 -0.15 17.76
N THR A 38 -9.41 -0.45 18.98
CA THR A 38 -8.64 -0.26 20.23
C THR A 38 -7.68 -1.40 20.52
N ASP A 39 -7.81 -2.53 19.81
CA ASP A 39 -7.10 -3.74 20.17
C ASP A 39 -5.68 -3.73 19.61
N THR A 40 -4.75 -4.27 20.40
CA THR A 40 -3.54 -4.88 19.84
C THR A 40 -3.92 -6.29 19.45
N ALA A 41 -3.79 -6.61 18.17
CA ALA A 41 -4.19 -7.89 17.63
C ALA A 41 -3.01 -8.58 16.94
N ALA A 42 -2.90 -9.89 17.18
CA ALA A 42 -1.99 -10.75 16.44
C ALA A 42 -2.46 -10.86 14.99
N CYS A 43 -1.54 -10.73 14.06
CA CYS A 43 -1.77 -11.06 12.67
C CYS A 43 -1.97 -12.57 12.56
N LYS A 44 -3.11 -12.99 12.00
CA LYS A 44 -3.43 -14.41 11.82
C LYS A 44 -3.25 -14.88 10.37
N PHE A 45 -2.45 -14.19 9.57
CA PHE A 45 -2.01 -14.76 8.29
C PHE A 45 -1.02 -15.90 8.55
N GLU A 46 -1.01 -16.90 7.66
CA GLU A 46 -0.03 -17.98 7.67
C GLU A 46 1.41 -17.41 7.74
N ASP A 47 2.26 -18.09 8.52
CA ASP A 47 3.66 -17.71 8.76
C ASP A 47 3.90 -16.29 9.30
N CYS A 48 2.92 -15.72 10.03
CA CYS A 48 3.06 -14.42 10.67
C CYS A 48 2.95 -14.48 12.20
N SER A 49 3.87 -13.81 12.90
CA SER A 49 3.87 -13.69 14.36
C SER A 49 3.85 -12.24 14.85
N ARG A 50 3.46 -11.29 13.98
CA ARG A 50 3.40 -9.86 14.32
C ARG A 50 2.13 -9.56 15.11
N SER A 51 2.24 -8.69 16.11
CA SER A 51 1.10 -8.15 16.88
C SER A 51 1.22 -6.66 16.97
N GLU A 52 0.21 -5.94 16.50
CA GLU A 52 0.24 -4.48 16.40
C GLU A 52 -1.16 -3.90 16.66
N ALA A 53 -1.25 -2.60 16.96
CA ALA A 53 -2.54 -1.90 17.02
C ALA A 53 -3.24 -1.93 15.66
N MET A 54 -4.57 -1.92 15.64
CA MET A 54 -5.38 -1.99 14.40
C MET A 54 -4.92 -1.03 13.28
N LEU A 55 -4.61 0.22 13.63
CA LEU A 55 -4.14 1.25 12.69
C LEU A 55 -2.85 0.83 11.95
N SER A 56 -2.02 0.03 12.59
CA SER A 56 -0.79 -0.52 12.02
C SER A 56 -1.03 -1.87 11.37
N LEU A 57 -1.93 -2.69 11.90
CA LEU A 57 -2.26 -4.02 11.37
C LEU A 57 -2.74 -3.96 9.91
N GLY A 58 -3.62 -3.00 9.56
CA GLY A 58 -4.05 -2.83 8.16
C GLY A 58 -2.88 -2.52 7.21
N ARG A 59 -1.91 -1.70 7.66
CA ARG A 59 -0.68 -1.39 6.90
C ARG A 59 0.26 -2.61 6.84
N HIS A 60 0.38 -3.34 7.94
CA HIS A 60 1.17 -4.57 8.00
C HIS A 60 0.67 -5.57 6.95
N VAL A 61 -0.62 -5.85 6.90
CA VAL A 61 -1.21 -6.75 5.90
C VAL A 61 -1.02 -6.22 4.47
N GLU A 62 -1.25 -4.93 4.22
CA GLU A 62 -1.05 -4.32 2.90
C GLU A 62 0.40 -4.47 2.39
N SER A 63 1.40 -4.30 3.25
CA SER A 63 2.81 -4.31 2.84
C SER A 63 3.46 -5.70 2.89
N VAL A 64 3.09 -6.54 3.85
CA VAL A 64 3.70 -7.86 4.07
C VAL A 64 2.96 -8.95 3.31
N HIS A 65 1.65 -9.09 3.53
CA HIS A 65 0.87 -10.20 2.96
C HIS A 65 0.37 -9.91 1.55
N TYR A 66 0.09 -8.64 1.26
CA TYR A 66 -0.30 -8.20 -0.08
C TYR A 66 0.88 -7.69 -0.90
N THR A 67 2.09 -7.65 -0.30
CA THR A 67 3.36 -7.33 -0.98
C THR A 67 3.32 -6.03 -1.79
N THR A 68 2.49 -5.08 -1.37
CA THR A 68 2.38 -3.81 -2.08
C THR A 68 3.62 -2.95 -1.83
N SER A 69 4.04 -2.21 -2.86
CA SER A 69 5.19 -1.31 -2.76
C SER A 69 4.96 -0.07 -3.61
N CYS A 70 5.78 0.96 -3.38
CA CYS A 70 5.82 2.18 -4.16
C CYS A 70 7.18 2.29 -4.83
N GLU A 71 7.19 2.60 -6.12
CA GLU A 71 8.40 2.77 -6.91
C GLU A 71 8.64 4.26 -7.20
N CYS A 72 9.88 4.71 -7.02
CA CYS A 72 10.27 6.06 -7.40
C CYS A 72 10.25 6.18 -8.93
N PRO A 73 9.48 7.12 -9.50
CA PRO A 73 9.37 7.23 -10.95
C PRO A 73 10.66 7.74 -11.63
N TYR A 74 11.60 8.28 -10.85
CA TYR A 74 12.86 8.85 -11.35
C TYR A 74 14.04 7.87 -11.31
N CYS A 75 14.10 6.99 -10.29
CA CYS A 75 15.24 6.09 -10.10
C CYS A 75 14.87 4.60 -10.06
N GLY A 76 13.57 4.26 -10.09
CA GLY A 76 13.09 2.87 -10.11
C GLY A 76 13.29 2.08 -8.81
N LYS A 77 13.88 2.67 -7.76
CA LYS A 77 13.97 2.03 -6.45
C LYS A 77 12.57 1.82 -5.85
N ARG A 78 12.43 0.82 -4.98
CA ARG A 78 11.16 0.41 -4.38
C ARG A 78 11.18 0.54 -2.87
N TRP A 79 10.04 0.92 -2.31
CA TRP A 79 9.79 0.98 -0.87
C TRP A 79 8.48 0.28 -0.54
N SER A 80 8.41 -0.36 0.62
CA SER A 80 7.17 -0.96 1.12
C SER A 80 6.11 0.08 1.52
N ARG A 81 6.46 1.37 1.61
CA ARG A 81 5.60 2.44 2.10
C ARG A 81 5.79 3.76 1.33
N SER A 82 4.72 4.54 1.22
CA SER A 82 4.72 5.84 0.55
C SER A 82 5.59 6.87 1.27
N ASP A 83 5.50 6.98 2.59
CA ASP A 83 6.27 7.95 3.38
C ASP A 83 7.79 7.70 3.32
N SER A 84 8.18 6.43 3.16
CA SER A 84 9.58 6.06 2.95
C SER A 84 10.08 6.48 1.57
N LEU A 85 9.22 6.42 0.55
CA LEU A 85 9.50 6.95 -0.78
C LEU A 85 9.55 8.49 -0.78
N ASP A 86 8.62 9.15 -0.09
CA ASP A 86 8.60 10.63 0.01
C ASP A 86 9.92 11.15 0.62
N ARG A 87 10.38 10.50 1.70
CA ARG A 87 11.69 10.79 2.30
C ARG A 87 12.84 10.51 1.33
N HIS A 88 12.76 9.45 0.54
CA HIS A 88 13.76 9.17 -0.48
C HIS A 88 13.80 10.24 -1.57
N GLN A 89 12.66 10.77 -2.01
CA GLN A 89 12.61 11.77 -3.08
C GLN A 89 13.42 13.04 -2.74
N ALA A 90 13.59 13.37 -1.45
CA ALA A 90 14.46 14.46 -1.02
C ALA A 90 15.96 14.22 -1.34
N THR A 91 16.40 12.96 -1.44
CA THR A 91 17.80 12.57 -1.69
C THR A 91 17.97 11.80 -3.00
N CYS A 92 16.94 11.78 -3.85
CA CYS A 92 16.95 11.05 -5.11
C CYS A 92 17.75 11.81 -6.17
N GLY A 93 18.98 11.36 -6.47
CA GLY A 93 19.85 11.99 -7.48
C GLY A 93 19.14 12.32 -8.80
N PRO A 94 18.51 11.35 -9.49
CA PRO A 94 17.81 11.60 -10.75
C PRO A 94 16.68 12.65 -10.66
N LEU A 95 15.99 12.74 -9.52
CA LEU A 95 14.97 13.77 -9.28
C LEU A 95 15.61 15.14 -9.07
N LEU A 96 16.67 15.24 -8.27
CA LEU A 96 17.40 16.48 -8.06
C LEU A 96 17.95 17.03 -9.38
N GLU A 97 18.55 16.17 -10.21
CA GLU A 97 19.02 16.53 -11.56
C GLU A 97 17.87 17.03 -12.46
N SER A 98 16.70 16.37 -12.38
CA SER A 98 15.52 16.77 -13.15
C SER A 98 15.00 18.15 -12.72
N LYS A 99 14.99 18.43 -11.42
CA LYS A 99 14.64 19.75 -10.86
C LYS A 99 15.63 20.82 -11.30
N ASP A 100 16.93 20.53 -11.26
CA ASP A 100 17.97 21.46 -11.67
C ASP A 100 17.86 21.80 -13.16
N ARG A 101 17.60 20.80 -14.01
CA ARG A 101 17.38 21.01 -15.44
C ARG A 101 16.13 21.85 -15.73
N ALA A 102 15.06 21.64 -14.96
CA ALA A 102 13.84 22.45 -15.09
C ALA A 102 14.09 23.90 -14.67
N LYS A 103 14.79 24.11 -13.55
CA LYS A 103 15.19 25.43 -13.04
C LYS A 103 16.06 26.19 -14.06
N LYS A 104 17.11 25.55 -14.60
CA LYS A 104 17.97 26.14 -15.65
C LYS A 104 17.17 26.54 -16.89
N GLY A 105 16.22 25.71 -17.30
CA GLY A 105 15.33 26.00 -18.43
C GLY A 105 14.17 26.94 -18.11
N ARG A 106 14.06 27.49 -16.89
CA ARG A 106 12.89 28.27 -16.41
C ARG A 106 11.55 27.58 -16.68
N ARG A 107 11.54 26.23 -16.65
CA ARG A 107 10.35 25.41 -16.87
C ARG A 107 9.71 25.09 -15.53
N LYS A 108 8.37 25.09 -15.50
CA LYS A 108 7.61 24.56 -14.38
C LYS A 108 7.95 23.08 -14.22
N PHE A 109 8.34 22.68 -13.01
CA PHE A 109 8.59 21.28 -12.67
C PHE A 109 7.37 20.73 -11.93
N THR A 110 6.81 19.64 -12.42
CA THR A 110 5.73 18.89 -11.76
C THR A 110 6.29 17.57 -11.26
N LEU A 111 6.05 17.25 -10.00
CA LEU A 111 6.42 15.95 -9.44
C LEU A 111 5.55 14.87 -10.07
N GLN A 112 6.17 13.76 -10.47
CA GLN A 112 5.46 12.57 -10.92
C GLN A 112 4.99 11.79 -9.70
N ASP A 113 3.75 11.29 -9.77
CA ASP A 113 3.21 10.43 -8.73
C ASP A 113 4.00 9.13 -8.61
N PRO A 114 4.23 8.65 -7.38
CA PRO A 114 4.72 7.30 -7.13
C PRO A 114 3.94 6.24 -7.91
N LYS A 115 4.66 5.29 -8.52
CA LYS A 115 4.01 4.11 -9.09
C LYS A 115 3.68 3.14 -7.96
N LYS A 116 2.40 3.00 -7.62
CA LYS A 116 1.95 1.97 -6.67
C LYS A 116 1.98 0.61 -7.36
N LEU A 117 2.84 -0.28 -6.88
CA LEU A 117 2.96 -1.65 -7.34
C LEU A 117 2.08 -2.54 -6.46
N VAL A 118 1.14 -3.23 -7.10
CA VAL A 118 0.18 -4.14 -6.47
C VAL A 118 0.19 -5.47 -7.22
N TYR A 119 0.09 -6.58 -6.49
CA TYR A 119 0.06 -7.92 -7.07
C TYR A 119 -1.22 -8.65 -6.65
N GLY A 120 -2.24 -8.57 -7.51
CA GLY A 120 -3.58 -9.11 -7.25
C GLY A 120 -4.43 -9.13 -8.52
N TYR A 121 -5.73 -9.30 -8.33
CA TYR A 121 -6.70 -9.34 -9.43
C TYR A 121 -7.21 -7.94 -9.71
N ILE A 122 -7.18 -7.53 -10.98
CA ILE A 122 -7.73 -6.24 -11.41
C ILE A 122 -9.21 -6.43 -11.69
N VAL A 123 -10.06 -5.76 -10.90
CA VAL A 123 -11.50 -5.75 -11.12
C VAL A 123 -11.90 -4.40 -11.74
N PRO A 124 -12.61 -4.39 -12.88
CA PRO A 124 -13.16 -3.16 -13.46
C PRO A 124 -14.07 -2.47 -12.46
N ALA A 125 -14.10 -1.13 -12.47
CA ALA A 125 -15.11 -0.42 -11.70
C ALA A 125 -16.48 -0.79 -12.27
N ARG A 126 -17.41 -1.23 -11.41
CA ARG A 126 -18.79 -1.46 -11.83
C ARG A 126 -19.34 -0.09 -12.23
N ASN A 127 -19.64 0.10 -13.51
CA ASN A 127 -20.44 1.26 -13.89
C ASN A 127 -21.82 1.03 -13.28
N ALA A 128 -22.21 1.87 -12.33
CA ALA A 128 -23.57 1.90 -11.84
C ALA A 128 -24.46 2.36 -13.01
N THR A 129 -25.25 1.44 -13.56
CA THR A 129 -26.38 1.75 -14.43
C THR A 129 -27.55 2.22 -13.58
#